data_AF-A0A7W7HW63-F1
#
_entry.id   AF-A0A7W7HW63-F1
#
_cell.length_a   1.000
_cell.length_b   1.000
_cell.length_c   1.000
_cell.angle_alpha   90.00
_cell.angle_beta   90.00
_cell.angle_gamma   90.00
#
_symmetry.space_group_name_H-M   'P 1'
#
loop_
_entity.id
_entity.type
_entity.pdbx_description
1 polymer ?
#
loop_
_entity_poly.entity_id
_entity_poly.type
_entity_poly.pdbx_seq_one_letter_code
_entity_poly.pdbx_strand_id
1 'polypeptide(L)'
;MSKLDEIERWAVGSCRDLGLDPGDGGDDFFVIGGTSIGVLRLVAGAEQRYGAGVLSPDDVYKHRVLREIATVVHRNGGAAG
;
A
#
# COMPACT_ATOMS: atom_id res chain seq x y z
N MET A 1 -2.01 1.97 18.70
CA MET A 1 -1.59 1.87 17.29
C MET A 1 -2.00 3.15 16.58
N SER A 2 -1.07 3.76 15.84
CA SER A 2 -1.38 4.92 14.98
C SER A 2 -2.12 4.45 13.73
N LYS A 3 -2.90 5.32 13.09
CA LYS A 3 -3.55 5.03 11.80
C LYS A 3 -2.53 4.64 10.73
N LEU A 4 -1.34 5.22 10.75
CA LEU A 4 -0.25 4.86 9.83
C LEU A 4 0.24 3.41 10.03
N ASP A 5 0.37 2.96 11.27
CA ASP A 5 0.80 1.59 11.62
C ASP A 5 -0.23 0.55 11.14
N GLU A 6 -1.52 0.87 11.23
CA GLU A 6 -2.58 0.03 10.69
C GLU A 6 -2.49 -0.10 9.15
N ILE A 7 -2.23 1.02 8.46
CA ILE A 7 -2.11 1.05 6.99
C ILE A 7 -0.85 0.29 6.53
N GLU A 8 0.27 0.45 7.23
CA GLU A 8 1.50 -0.28 6.91
C GLU A 8 1.29 -1.80 7.05
N ARG A 9 0.65 -2.23 8.13
CA ARG A 9 0.29 -3.64 8.34
C ARG A 9 -0.68 -4.16 7.27
N TRP A 10 -1.63 -3.33 6.83
CA TRP A 10 -2.51 -3.67 5.72
C TRP A 10 -1.74 -3.81 4.39
N ALA A 11 -0.78 -2.93 4.11
CA ALA A 11 0.03 -3.00 2.90
C ALA A 11 0.89 -4.27 2.88
N VAL A 12 1.54 -4.59 4.00
CA VAL A 12 2.29 -5.84 4.20
C VAL A 12 1.38 -7.07 4.06
N GLY A 13 0.21 -7.06 4.68
CA GLY A 13 -0.79 -8.13 4.57
C GLY A 13 -1.26 -8.34 3.12
N SER A 14 -1.58 -7.26 2.42
CA SER A 14 -2.01 -7.31 1.01
C SER A 14 -0.93 -7.89 0.10
N CYS A 15 0.35 -7.63 0.39
CA CYS A 15 1.46 -8.25 -0.34
C CYS A 15 1.56 -9.76 -0.06
N ARG A 16 1.31 -10.19 1.19
CA ARG A 16 1.26 -11.63 1.54
C ARG A 16 0.11 -12.34 0.85
N ASP A 17 -1.06 -11.71 0.72
CA ASP A 17 -2.21 -12.25 -0.04
C ASP A 17 -1.89 -12.40 -1.54
N LEU A 18 -0.96 -11.61 -2.07
CA LEU A 18 -0.45 -11.74 -3.43
C LEU A 18 0.61 -12.85 -3.57
N GLY A 19 0.96 -13.54 -2.48
CA GLY A 19 2.01 -14.57 -2.45
C GLY A 19 3.43 -14.01 -2.35
N LEU A 20 3.58 -12.74 -1.97
CA LEU A 20 4.89 -12.11 -1.73
C LEU A 20 5.32 -12.33 -0.27
N ASP A 21 6.62 -12.23 -0.01
CA ASP A 21 7.18 -12.34 1.34
C ASP A 21 7.84 -11.02 1.78
N PRO A 22 7.05 -9.98 2.10
CA PRO A 22 7.57 -8.76 2.72
C PRO A 22 8.01 -9.04 4.17
N GLY A 23 9.15 -8.47 4.54
CA GLY A 23 9.58 -8.32 5.93
C GLY A 23 8.75 -7.27 6.67
N ASP A 24 9.37 -6.15 7.05
CA ASP A 24 8.80 -5.15 7.97
C ASP A 24 8.63 -3.79 7.29
N GLY A 25 7.69 -3.69 6.34
CA GLY A 25 7.23 -2.44 5.70
C GLY A 25 8.27 -1.62 4.92
N GLY A 26 9.56 -1.83 5.13
CA GLY A 26 10.68 -1.17 4.45
C GLY A 26 11.06 -1.83 3.13
N ASP A 27 10.41 -2.94 2.79
CA ASP A 27 10.65 -3.63 1.54
C ASP A 27 10.03 -2.90 0.35
N ASP A 28 10.75 -2.93 -0.76
CA ASP A 28 10.26 -2.45 -2.05
C ASP A 28 9.34 -3.51 -2.67
N PHE A 29 8.11 -3.09 -2.97
CA PHE A 29 7.06 -3.91 -3.54
C PHE A 29 7.52 -4.67 -4.79
N PHE A 30 8.27 -4.04 -5.69
CA PHE A 30 8.72 -4.66 -6.93
C PHE A 30 9.94 -5.57 -6.70
N VAL A 31 10.77 -5.27 -5.71
CA VAL A 31 11.92 -6.13 -5.35
C VAL A 31 11.46 -7.46 -4.76
N ILE A 32 10.42 -7.45 -3.93
CA ILE A 32 9.87 -8.68 -3.32
C ILE A 32 8.98 -9.50 -4.27
N GLY A 33 8.91 -9.12 -5.56
CA GLY A 33 8.15 -9.85 -6.59
C GLY A 33 6.80 -9.24 -6.96
N GLY A 34 6.51 -8.02 -6.53
CA GLY A 34 5.30 -7.29 -6.90
C GLY A 34 5.19 -7.07 -8.41
N THR A 35 3.97 -7.23 -8.93
CA THR A 35 3.65 -7.14 -10.36
C THR A 35 2.67 -6.01 -10.63
N SER A 36 2.45 -5.68 -11.91
CA SER A 36 1.44 -4.70 -12.32
C SER A 36 0.03 -5.07 -11.84
N ILE A 37 -0.31 -6.37 -11.81
CA ILE A 37 -1.59 -6.86 -11.27
C ILE A 37 -1.64 -6.66 -9.77
N GLY A 38 -0.52 -6.89 -9.08
CA GLY A 38 -0.39 -6.61 -7.65
C GLY A 38 -0.60 -5.14 -7.32
N VAL A 39 -0.10 -4.21 -8.15
CA VAL A 39 -0.36 -2.76 -8.01
C VAL A 39 -1.86 -2.48 -8.07
N LEU A 40 -2.56 -3.01 -9.08
CA LEU A 40 -4.01 -2.81 -9.23
C LEU A 40 -4.79 -3.36 -8.03
N ARG A 41 -4.38 -4.52 -7.51
CA ARG A 41 -4.99 -5.14 -6.31
C ARG A 41 -4.76 -4.30 -5.07
N LEU A 42 -3.56 -3.75 -4.90
CA LEU A 42 -3.21 -2.88 -3.78
C LEU A 42 -4.04 -1.60 -3.81
N VAL A 43 -4.15 -0.95 -4.98
CA VAL A 43 -4.99 0.24 -5.19
C VAL A 43 -6.45 -0.07 -4.86
N ALA A 44 -7.03 -1.12 -5.44
CA ALA A 44 -8.42 -1.49 -5.18
C ALA A 44 -8.68 -1.85 -3.70
N GLY A 45 -7.71 -2.45 -3.02
CA GLY A 45 -7.79 -2.73 -1.59
C GLY A 45 -7.72 -1.46 -0.74
N ALA A 46 -6.85 -0.52 -1.12
CA ALA A 46 -6.73 0.78 -0.45
C ALA A 46 -8.04 1.56 -0.57
N GLU A 47 -8.62 1.59 -1.77
CA GLU A 47 -9.84 2.32 -2.05
C GLU A 47 -11.03 1.79 -1.25
N GLN A 48 -11.18 0.47 -1.17
CA GLN A 48 -12.24 -0.17 -0.39
C GLN A 48 -12.11 0.07 1.11
N ARG A 49 -10.89 0.20 1.64
CA ARG A 49 -10.65 0.28 3.09
C ARG A 49 -10.51 1.71 3.61
N TYR A 50 -9.94 2.60 2.81
CA TYR A 50 -9.59 3.96 3.23
C TYR A 50 -10.28 5.07 2.41
N GLY A 51 -10.96 4.72 1.31
CA GLY A 51 -11.72 5.65 0.47
C GLY A 51 -11.21 5.74 -0.97
N ALA A 52 -12.07 6.11 -1.91
CA ALA A 52 -11.70 6.22 -3.32
C ALA A 52 -10.59 7.26 -3.55
N GLY A 53 -9.64 6.97 -4.46
CA GLY A 53 -8.55 7.88 -4.81
C GLY A 53 -7.47 8.08 -3.73
N VAL A 54 -7.46 7.29 -2.66
CA VAL A 54 -6.41 7.36 -1.63
C VAL A 54 -5.05 6.84 -2.09
N LEU A 55 -5.03 6.00 -3.13
CA LEU A 55 -3.83 5.43 -3.72
C LEU A 55 -4.02 5.28 -5.23
N SER A 56 -3.02 5.67 -6.01
CA SER A 56 -3.01 5.47 -7.46
C SER A 56 -1.89 4.51 -7.88
N PRO A 57 -1.97 3.89 -9.07
CA PRO A 57 -0.87 3.09 -9.60
C PRO A 57 0.44 3.88 -9.70
N ASP A 58 0.37 5.15 -10.13
CA ASP A 58 1.52 6.05 -10.23
C ASP A 58 2.19 6.27 -8.86
N ASP A 59 1.37 6.42 -7.80
CA ASP A 59 1.87 6.53 -6.43
C ASP A 59 2.67 5.29 -6.02
N VAL A 60 2.22 4.09 -6.38
CA VAL A 60 2.95 2.83 -6.08
C VAL A 60 4.25 2.73 -6.89
N TYR A 61 4.26 3.17 -8.15
CA TYR A 61 5.50 3.19 -8.96
C TYR A 61 6.52 4.21 -8.44
N LYS A 62 6.05 5.33 -7.89
CA LYS A 62 6.87 6.40 -7.31
C LYS A 62 7.34 6.06 -5.90
N HIS A 63 6.43 5.57 -5.07
CA HIS A 63 6.63 5.15 -3.69
C HIS A 63 6.64 3.64 -3.63
N ARG A 64 7.78 3.03 -3.96
CA ARG A 64 7.89 1.58 -4.11
C ARG A 64 7.95 0.84 -2.78
N VAL A 65 8.32 1.53 -1.70
CA VAL A 65 8.45 0.96 -0.35
C VAL A 65 7.09 0.93 0.34
N LEU A 66 6.74 -0.19 0.98
CA LEU A 66 5.41 -0.38 1.58
C LEU A 66 5.05 0.69 2.62
N ARG A 67 6.01 1.13 3.44
CA ARG A 67 5.86 2.22 4.41
C ARG A 67 5.60 3.58 3.74
N GLU A 68 6.22 3.83 2.60
CA GLU A 68 5.98 5.04 1.80
C GLU A 68 4.57 5.00 1.20
N ILE A 69 4.15 3.85 0.65
CA ILE A 69 2.77 3.63 0.16
C ILE A 69 1.77 3.88 1.28
N ALA A 70 2.02 3.33 2.47
CA ALA A 70 1.17 3.53 3.62
C ALA A 70 1.07 5.00 4.04
N THR A 71 2.17 5.75 3.91
CA THR A 71 2.20 7.20 4.17
C THR A 71 1.35 7.97 3.17
N VAL A 72 1.38 7.60 1.88
CA VAL A 72 0.52 8.19 0.84
C VAL A 72 -0.96 7.95 1.14
N VAL A 73 -1.32 6.69 1.42
CA VAL A 73 -2.70 6.32 1.80
C VAL A 73 -3.15 7.07 3.05
N HIS A 74 -2.27 7.20 4.06
CA HIS A 74 -2.57 7.93 5.29
C HIS A 74 -2.81 9.42 5.04
N ARG A 75 -1.99 10.06 4.21
CA ARG A 75 -2.14 11.47 3.84
C ARG A 75 -3.42 11.71 3.06
N ASN A 76 -3.69 10.90 2.04
CA ASN A 76 -4.83 11.10 1.15
C ASN A 76 -6.16 10.71 1.84
N GLY A 77 -6.18 9.61 2.59
CA GLY A 77 -7.35 9.17 3.38
C GLY A 77 -7.59 9.97 4.65
N GLY A 78 -6.74 10.95 4.96
CA GLY A 78 -6.97 11.98 5.98
C GLY A 78 -7.47 13.31 5.40
N ALA A 79 -7.20 13.57 4.12
CA ALA A 79 -7.63 14.79 3.42
C ALA A 79 -9.05 14.70 2.85
N ALA A 80 -9.63 13.50 2.76
CA ALA A 80 -10.99 13.27 2.28
C ALA A 80 -12.09 13.39 3.38
N GLY A 81 -11.79 14.09 4.48
CA GLY A 81 -12.70 14.32 5.62
C GLY A 81 -13.14 15.76 5.74
#